data_AF-A0A0N9UWD8-F1
#
_entry.id   AF-A0A0N9UWD8-F1
#
_cell.length_a   1.000
_cell.length_b   1.000
_cell.length_c   1.000
_cell.angle_alpha   90.00
_cell.angle_beta   90.00
_cell.angle_gamma   90.00
#
_symmetry.space_group_name_H-M   'P 1'
#
loop_
_entity.id
_entity.type
_entity.pdbx_description
1 polymer ?
#
loop_
_entity_poly.entity_id
_entity_poly.type
_entity_poly.pdbx_seq_one_letter_code
_entity_poly.pdbx_strand_id
1 'polypeptide(L)'
;MGPFGIPPIETLWPLEELTKHVQPSLERMASFDAVICGTPPALQQIAHYASIWGVSDDVFRAGVIAGATEPARWNLKWVVHQFEEALEAWLAGPEAESENFSDAYVAFTSLVMASDEISPGDRATAH
;
A
#
# COMPACT_ATOMS: atom_id res chain seq x y z
N MET A 1 -1.36 21.05 -15.37
CA MET A 1 -0.52 19.94 -15.88
C MET A 1 0.92 20.24 -15.50
N GLY A 2 1.51 19.47 -14.57
CA GLY A 2 2.92 19.58 -14.24
C GLY A 2 3.80 19.00 -15.37
N PRO A 3 5.07 19.41 -15.49
CA PRO A 3 5.93 19.12 -16.65
C PRO A 3 6.43 17.67 -16.74
N PHE A 4 6.01 16.79 -15.84
CA PHE A 4 6.29 15.37 -15.88
C PHE A 4 4.92 14.69 -15.75
N GLY A 5 4.60 13.73 -16.63
CA GLY A 5 3.32 13.00 -16.62
C GLY A 5 3.06 12.16 -15.36
N ILE A 6 3.72 12.47 -14.25
CA ILE A 6 3.48 11.92 -12.91
C ILE A 6 2.24 12.64 -12.37
N PRO A 7 1.19 11.90 -11.97
CA PRO A 7 0.02 12.51 -11.34
C PRO A 7 0.46 13.25 -10.07
N PRO A 8 -0.26 14.30 -9.65
CA PRO A 8 -0.03 14.88 -8.33
C PRO A 8 -0.04 13.75 -7.28
N ILE A 9 0.86 13.83 -6.29
CA ILE A 9 0.95 12.84 -5.20
C ILE A 9 -0.41 12.65 -4.50
N GLU A 10 -1.25 13.68 -4.55
CA GLU A 10 -2.59 13.78 -4.00
C GLU A 10 -3.69 13.19 -4.93
N THR A 11 -3.43 12.04 -5.54
CA THR A 11 -4.44 11.31 -6.32
C THR A 11 -4.23 9.82 -6.21
N LEU A 12 -5.31 9.06 -6.33
CA LEU A 12 -5.22 7.61 -6.48
C LEU A 12 -4.56 7.29 -7.82
N TRP A 13 -3.46 6.55 -7.77
CA TRP A 13 -2.77 6.07 -8.96
C TRP A 13 -3.39 4.75 -9.41
N PRO A 14 -3.67 4.59 -10.71
CA PRO A 14 -4.04 3.29 -11.24
C PRO A 14 -2.87 2.31 -11.12
N LEU A 15 -3.18 1.01 -11.15
CA LEU A 15 -2.20 -0.07 -11.08
C LEU A 15 -1.03 0.11 -12.07
N GLU A 16 -1.34 0.51 -13.31
CA GLU A 16 -0.34 0.72 -14.37
C GLU A 16 0.65 1.84 -14.04
N GLU A 17 0.22 2.88 -13.33
CA GLU A 17 1.10 3.96 -12.93
C GLU A 17 1.95 3.50 -11.74
N LEU A 18 1.33 2.88 -10.74
CA LEU A 18 2.03 2.42 -9.54
C LEU A 18 3.16 1.42 -9.85
N THR A 19 2.92 0.51 -10.80
CA THR A 19 3.91 -0.52 -11.22
C THR A 19 5.11 0.06 -11.98
N LYS A 20 5.06 1.30 -12.47
CA LYS A 20 6.25 1.99 -13.03
C LYS A 20 7.21 2.44 -11.95
N HIS A 21 6.71 2.62 -10.72
CA HIS A 21 7.44 3.24 -9.62
C HIS A 21 7.77 2.27 -8.49
N VAL A 22 7.14 1.11 -8.47
CA VAL A 22 7.32 0.07 -7.46
C VAL A 22 7.53 -1.24 -8.19
N GLN A 23 8.64 -1.92 -7.92
CA GLN A 23 8.80 -3.29 -8.39
C GLN A 23 7.90 -4.21 -7.55
N PRO A 24 6.87 -4.83 -8.13
CA PRO A 24 6.04 -5.76 -7.38
C PRO A 24 6.89 -6.97 -6.95
N SER A 25 6.87 -7.30 -5.66
CA SER A 25 7.55 -8.49 -5.14
C SER A 25 6.79 -9.75 -5.57
N LEU A 26 7.31 -10.45 -6.57
CA LEU A 26 6.68 -11.65 -7.15
C LEU A 26 6.50 -12.82 -6.15
N GLU A 27 7.22 -12.82 -5.03
CA GLU A 27 7.26 -13.97 -4.12
C GLU A 27 6.13 -14.03 -3.09
N ARG A 28 5.33 -12.97 -2.91
CA ARG A 28 4.27 -12.95 -1.87
C ARG A 28 3.16 -11.92 -2.07
N MET A 29 2.78 -11.64 -3.31
CA MET A 29 1.54 -10.88 -3.55
C MET A 29 0.35 -11.76 -3.16
N ALA A 30 -0.45 -11.31 -2.21
CA ALA A 30 -1.80 -11.85 -2.06
C ALA A 30 -2.51 -11.72 -3.42
N SER A 31 -3.23 -12.76 -3.84
CA SER A 31 -3.97 -12.71 -5.10
C SER A 31 -4.87 -11.49 -5.09
N PHE A 32 -4.77 -10.63 -6.11
CA PHE A 32 -5.59 -9.42 -6.21
C PHE A 32 -7.09 -9.73 -6.07
N ASP A 33 -7.53 -10.87 -6.63
CA ASP A 33 -8.90 -11.35 -6.50
C ASP A 33 -9.27 -11.72 -5.05
N ALA A 34 -8.34 -12.35 -4.33
CA ALA A 34 -8.54 -12.69 -2.91
C ALA A 34 -8.60 -11.43 -2.05
N VAL A 35 -7.76 -10.44 -2.34
CA VAL A 35 -7.77 -9.14 -1.66
C VAL A 35 -9.10 -8.43 -1.91
N ILE A 36 -9.53 -8.25 -3.16
CA ILE A 36 -10.80 -7.57 -3.48
C ILE A 36 -12.00 -8.27 -2.83
N CYS A 37 -12.11 -9.60 -2.94
CA CYS A 37 -13.26 -10.33 -2.42
C CYS A 37 -13.34 -10.28 -0.88
N GLY A 38 -12.20 -10.22 -0.19
CA GLY A 38 -12.13 -10.12 1.26
C GLY A 38 -12.20 -8.70 1.82
N THR A 39 -12.32 -7.68 0.96
CA THR A 39 -12.23 -6.26 1.37
C THR A 39 -13.62 -5.58 1.35
N PRO A 40 -13.98 -4.80 2.38
CA PRO A 40 -15.19 -3.99 2.40
C PRO A 40 -15.28 -3.02 1.21
N PRO A 41 -16.48 -2.70 0.70
CA PRO A 41 -16.65 -1.82 -0.47
C PRO A 41 -15.92 -0.47 -0.39
N ALA A 42 -15.79 0.11 0.81
CA ALA A 42 -15.11 1.38 1.03
C ALA A 42 -13.60 1.32 0.72
N LEU A 43 -12.98 0.15 0.84
CA LEU A 43 -11.54 -0.07 0.69
C LEU A 43 -11.18 -0.77 -0.63
N GLN A 44 -12.15 -1.29 -1.39
CA GLN A 44 -11.91 -1.99 -2.66
C GLN A 44 -11.16 -1.13 -3.68
N GLN A 45 -11.36 0.20 -3.66
CA GLN A 45 -10.67 1.13 -4.56
C GLN A 45 -9.16 1.28 -4.31
N ILE A 46 -8.67 0.80 -3.15
CA ILE A 46 -7.23 0.76 -2.82
C ILE A 46 -6.70 -0.67 -2.70
N ALA A 47 -7.48 -1.68 -3.13
CA ALA A 47 -7.06 -3.08 -3.07
C ALA A 47 -5.79 -3.35 -3.89
N HIS A 48 -5.55 -2.63 -5.00
CA HIS A 48 -4.31 -2.77 -5.75
C HIS A 48 -3.10 -2.21 -5.00
N TYR A 49 -3.28 -1.17 -4.18
CA TYR A 49 -2.22 -0.71 -3.28
C TYR A 49 -1.89 -1.80 -2.26
N ALA A 50 -2.90 -2.40 -1.61
CA ALA A 50 -2.69 -3.51 -0.70
C ALA A 50 -1.99 -4.70 -1.38
N SER A 51 -2.32 -5.02 -2.64
CA SER A 51 -1.67 -6.11 -3.36
C SER A 51 -0.18 -5.87 -3.68
N ILE A 52 0.24 -4.60 -3.79
CA ILE A 52 1.62 -4.21 -4.15
C ILE A 52 2.46 -3.95 -2.90
N TRP A 53 1.92 -3.18 -1.96
CA TRP A 53 2.63 -2.70 -0.78
C TRP A 53 2.38 -3.56 0.46
N GLY A 54 1.30 -4.36 0.45
CA GLY A 54 0.88 -5.22 1.56
C GLY A 54 1.72 -6.47 1.72
N VAL A 55 3.04 -6.32 1.76
CA VAL A 55 3.99 -7.41 1.95
C VAL A 55 4.14 -7.69 3.45
N SER A 56 3.67 -8.86 3.87
CA SER A 56 3.68 -9.25 5.29
C SER A 56 5.07 -9.53 5.85
N ASP A 57 6.03 -9.88 4.99
CA ASP A 57 7.41 -10.14 5.39
C ASP A 57 8.20 -8.83 5.46
N ASP A 58 8.77 -8.54 6.62
CA ASP A 58 9.45 -7.27 6.90
C ASP A 58 10.66 -7.02 5.99
N VAL A 59 11.42 -8.07 5.66
CA VAL A 59 12.62 -7.94 4.81
C VAL A 59 12.21 -7.58 3.38
N PHE A 60 11.19 -8.26 2.85
CA PHE A 60 10.69 -7.96 1.52
C PHE A 60 9.98 -6.61 1.46
N ARG A 61 9.19 -6.26 2.48
CA ARG A 61 8.52 -4.95 2.56
C ARG A 61 9.53 -3.81 2.57
N ALA A 62 10.58 -3.90 3.39
CA ALA A 62 11.66 -2.93 3.40
C ALA A 62 12.35 -2.81 2.02
N GLY A 63 12.56 -3.94 1.34
CA GLY A 63 13.09 -3.97 -0.02
C GLY A 63 12.19 -3.25 -1.04
N VAL A 64 10.87 -3.46 -0.98
CA VAL A 64 9.88 -2.79 -1.82
C VAL A 64 9.89 -1.27 -1.56
N ILE A 65 9.89 -0.85 -0.31
CA ILE A 65 9.91 0.58 0.08
C ILE A 65 11.21 1.26 -0.39
N ALA A 66 12.35 0.61 -0.17
CA ALA A 66 13.65 1.13 -0.57
C ALA A 66 13.81 1.19 -2.11
N GLY A 67 13.23 0.22 -2.82
CA GLY A 67 13.23 0.16 -4.29
C GLY A 67 12.20 1.07 -4.96
N ALA A 68 11.20 1.54 -4.22
CA ALA A 68 10.17 2.43 -4.75
C ALA A 68 10.74 3.84 -5.04
N THR A 69 10.15 4.54 -6.02
CA THR A 69 10.47 5.95 -6.22
C THR A 69 9.90 6.81 -5.09
N GLU A 70 10.53 7.97 -4.84
CA GLU A 70 10.03 8.91 -3.84
C GLU A 70 8.56 9.32 -4.07
N PRO A 71 8.12 9.66 -5.30
CA PRO A 71 6.71 9.94 -5.59
C PRO A 71 5.76 8.80 -5.18
N ALA A 72 6.15 7.54 -5.39
CA ALA A 72 5.32 6.39 -5.02
C ALA A 72 5.23 6.21 -3.50
N ARG A 73 6.34 6.41 -2.77
CA ARG A 73 6.32 6.39 -1.29
C ARG A 73 5.37 7.45 -0.74
N TRP A 74 5.46 8.69 -1.23
CA TRP A 74 4.56 9.75 -0.77
C TRP A 74 3.11 9.54 -1.20
N ASN A 75 2.90 8.97 -2.37
CA ASN A 75 1.56 8.62 -2.82
C ASN A 75 0.96 7.54 -1.93
N LEU A 76 1.72 6.51 -1.51
CA LEU A 76 1.26 5.54 -0.51
C LEU A 76 0.84 6.24 0.79
N LYS A 77 1.68 7.14 1.35
CA LYS A 77 1.31 7.87 2.58
C LYS A 77 0.01 8.67 2.41
N TRP A 78 -0.13 9.35 1.28
CA TRP A 78 -1.34 10.11 0.97
C TRP A 78 -2.56 9.18 0.90
N VAL A 79 -2.46 8.04 0.21
CA VAL A 79 -3.55 7.05 0.10
C VAL A 79 -3.94 6.51 1.46
N VAL A 80 -2.99 6.06 2.29
CA VAL A 80 -3.32 5.55 3.62
C VAL A 80 -4.01 6.61 4.46
N HIS A 81 -3.53 7.86 4.42
CA HIS A 81 -4.16 8.96 5.14
C HIS A 81 -5.58 9.29 4.64
N GLN A 82 -5.84 9.25 3.32
CA GLN A 82 -7.19 9.48 2.79
C GLN A 82 -8.21 8.43 3.21
N PHE A 83 -7.75 7.23 3.57
CA PHE A 83 -8.60 6.09 3.93
C PHE A 83 -8.48 5.70 5.41
N GLU A 84 -7.81 6.51 6.21
CA GLU A 84 -7.44 6.23 7.60
C GLU A 84 -8.65 5.80 8.44
N GLU A 85 -9.75 6.58 8.40
CA GLU A 85 -10.96 6.24 9.16
C GLU A 85 -11.58 4.90 8.74
N ALA A 86 -11.59 4.58 7.44
CA ALA A 86 -12.14 3.33 6.92
C ALA A 86 -11.22 2.13 7.22
N LEU A 87 -9.91 2.35 7.20
CA LEU A 87 -8.89 1.36 7.56
C LEU A 87 -8.97 1.05 9.05
N GLU A 88 -9.01 2.06 9.92
CA GLU A 88 -9.14 1.87 11.37
C GLU A 88 -10.44 1.14 11.73
N ALA A 89 -11.57 1.60 11.18
CA ALA A 89 -12.88 1.01 11.48
C ALA A 89 -12.95 -0.49 11.12
N TRP A 90 -12.29 -0.91 10.02
CA TRP A 90 -12.28 -2.29 9.59
C TRP A 90 -11.19 -3.13 10.26
N LEU A 91 -9.95 -2.63 10.29
CA LEU A 91 -8.79 -3.36 10.83
C LEU A 91 -8.85 -3.53 12.34
N ALA A 92 -9.55 -2.64 13.06
CA ALA A 92 -9.89 -2.80 14.49
C ALA A 92 -11.27 -3.45 14.72
N GLY A 93 -11.94 -3.90 13.66
CA GLY A 93 -13.24 -4.54 13.71
C GLY A 93 -13.18 -6.04 14.06
N PRO A 94 -14.28 -6.78 13.87
CA PRO A 94 -14.37 -8.21 14.24
C PRO A 94 -13.31 -9.11 13.58
N GLU A 95 -12.77 -8.72 12.42
CA GLU A 95 -11.69 -9.48 11.77
C GLU A 95 -10.38 -9.48 12.57
N ALA A 96 -10.16 -8.48 13.42
CA ALA A 96 -9.01 -8.40 14.33
C ALA A 96 -9.04 -9.48 15.42
N GLU A 97 -10.22 -10.02 15.73
CA GLU A 97 -10.41 -11.08 16.73
C GLU A 97 -10.33 -12.49 16.12
N SER A 98 -10.09 -12.60 14.81
CA SER A 98 -10.03 -13.90 14.12
C SER A 98 -8.74 -14.67 14.45
N GLU A 99 -8.86 -15.98 14.66
CA GLU A 99 -7.71 -16.89 14.76
C GLU A 99 -7.09 -17.20 13.38
N ASN A 100 -7.82 -16.91 12.29
CA ASN A 100 -7.38 -17.09 10.92
C ASN A 100 -7.62 -15.79 10.13
N PHE A 101 -6.58 -14.99 9.96
CA PHE A 101 -6.66 -13.76 9.17
C PHE A 101 -6.81 -14.06 7.69
N SER A 102 -7.67 -13.29 7.01
CA SER A 102 -7.81 -13.37 5.56
C SER A 102 -6.60 -12.75 4.85
N ASP A 103 -6.33 -13.17 3.62
CA ASP A 103 -5.28 -12.56 2.78
C ASP A 103 -5.50 -11.04 2.62
N ALA A 104 -6.76 -10.62 2.52
CA ALA A 104 -7.13 -9.20 2.46
C ALA A 104 -6.74 -8.47 3.74
N TYR A 105 -7.10 -9.01 4.91
CA TYR A 105 -6.78 -8.43 6.20
C TYR A 105 -5.25 -8.27 6.34
N VAL A 106 -4.49 -9.34 6.08
CA VAL A 106 -3.02 -9.31 6.15
C VAL A 106 -2.42 -8.28 5.19
N ALA A 107 -2.91 -8.21 3.95
CA ALA A 107 -2.42 -7.27 2.95
C ALA A 107 -2.67 -5.81 3.37
N PHE A 108 -3.85 -5.50 3.92
CA PHE A 108 -4.18 -4.16 4.37
C PHE A 108 -3.49 -3.75 5.67
N THR A 109 -3.31 -4.66 6.63
CA THR A 109 -2.45 -4.39 7.79
C THR A 109 -1.02 -4.10 7.35
N SER A 110 -0.50 -4.89 6.41
CA SER A 110 0.86 -4.72 5.88
C SER A 110 1.01 -3.44 5.06
N LEU A 111 -0.05 -2.99 4.37
CA LEU A 111 -0.10 -1.72 3.66
C LEU A 111 0.07 -0.53 4.62
N VAL A 112 -0.62 -0.56 5.77
CA VAL A 112 -0.51 0.49 6.79
C VAL A 112 0.91 0.50 7.38
N MET A 113 1.46 -0.68 7.72
CA MET A 113 2.85 -0.78 8.19
C MET A 113 3.86 -0.24 7.17
N ALA A 114 3.66 -0.53 5.87
CA ALA A 114 4.51 0.00 4.81
C ALA A 114 4.46 1.54 4.74
N SER A 115 3.29 2.13 4.95
CA SER A 115 3.14 3.59 5.00
C SER A 115 3.87 4.20 6.21
N ASP A 116 3.78 3.56 7.38
CA ASP A 116 4.41 4.05 8.60
C ASP A 116 5.95 4.01 8.54
N GLU A 117 6.51 3.01 7.87
CA GLU A 117 7.95 2.88 7.67
C GLU A 117 8.55 4.01 6.80
N ILE A 118 7.74 4.67 5.97
CA ILE A 118 8.19 5.77 5.12
C ILE A 118 8.45 7.02 5.95
N SER A 119 9.72 7.39 6.11
CA SER A 119 10.12 8.54 6.92
C SER A 119 10.41 9.80 6.07
N PRO A 120 10.16 11.01 6.59
CA PRO A 120 10.49 12.26 5.89
C PRO A 120 12.00 12.43 5.56
N GLY A 121 12.86 11.65 6.23
CA GLY A 121 14.32 11.63 6.02
C GLY A 121 14.76 10.98 4.70
N ASP A 122 13.88 10.27 4.00
CA ASP A 122 14.17 9.68 2.67
C ASP A 122 14.39 10.73 1.56
N ARG A 123 14.23 12.03 1.87
CA ARG A 123 14.56 13.16 0.99
C ARG A 123 16.06 13.41 0.81
N ALA A 124 16.92 12.81 1.65
CA ALA A 124 18.28 13.32 1.86
C ALA A 124 19.45 12.43 1.37
N THR A 125 19.22 11.38 0.59
CA THR A 125 20.35 10.58 0.04
C THR A 125 20.31 10.48 -1.49
N ALA A 126 20.48 11.65 -2.12
CA ALA A 126 21.22 11.73 -3.38
C ALA A 126 22.56 12.41 -3.05
N HIS A 127 23.59 11.59 -2.77
CA HIS A 127 24.98 12.02 -2.70
C HIS A 127 25.76 11.39 -3.84
#